data_AF-A0A3D8IVP4-F1
#
_entry.id   AF-A0A3D8IVP4-F1
#
_cell.length_a   1.000
_cell.length_b   1.000
_cell.length_c   1.000
_cell.angle_alpha   90.00
_cell.angle_beta   90.00
_cell.angle_gamma   90.00
#
_symmetry.space_group_name_H-M   'P 1'
#
loop_
_entity.id
_entity.type
_entity.pdbx_description
1 polymer ?
#
loop_
_entity_poly.entity_id
_entity_poly.type
_entity_poly.pdbx_seq_one_letter_code
_entity_poly.pdbx_strand_id
1 'polypeptide(L)'
;MMQINYILFFYGFAFTLLLPILILGYIITPTQKIKVVAPPKPKDILALLQNNEKSAQKGSLLFEQYFLDAQSCDEQTWFNLLDQIALCKWLETTQIVEIQQRVIKANPTLEKKIETQISNALRNRK
;
A
#
# COMPACT_ATOMS: atom_id res chain seq x y z
N MET A 1 -48.73 40.74 3.69
CA MET A 1 -48.90 39.58 2.79
C MET A 1 -48.01 39.62 1.55
N MET A 2 -47.88 40.74 0.80
CA MET A 2 -47.06 40.78 -0.43
C MET A 2 -45.57 40.46 -0.24
N GLN A 3 -44.93 40.88 0.85
CA GLN A 3 -43.49 40.67 1.07
C GLN A 3 -43.10 39.19 1.21
N ILE A 4 -43.98 38.36 1.81
CA ILE A 4 -43.75 36.92 1.98
C ILE A 4 -43.72 36.20 0.62
N ASN A 5 -44.56 36.64 -0.32
CA ASN A 5 -44.57 36.07 -1.68
C ASN A 5 -43.29 36.41 -2.46
N TYR A 6 -42.74 37.62 -2.29
CA TYR A 6 -41.45 37.99 -2.90
C TYR A 6 -40.29 37.18 -2.33
N ILE A 7 -40.28 36.94 -1.02
CA ILE A 7 -39.27 36.10 -0.36
C ILE A 7 -39.36 34.66 -0.88
N LEU A 8 -40.55 34.07 -0.92
CA LEU A 8 -40.77 32.72 -1.46
C LEU A 8 -40.33 32.61 -2.93
N PHE A 9 -40.63 33.62 -3.75
CA PHE A 9 -40.21 33.65 -5.14
C PHE A 9 -38.68 33.72 -5.28
N PHE A 10 -38.01 34.55 -4.49
CA PHE A 10 -36.56 34.67 -4.52
C PHE A 10 -35.86 33.37 -4.08
N TYR A 11 -36.36 32.72 -3.03
CA TYR A 11 -35.84 31.42 -2.59
C TYR A 11 -36.08 30.31 -3.62
N GLY A 12 -37.28 30.29 -4.24
CA GLY A 12 -37.59 29.35 -5.32
C GLY A 12 -36.65 29.53 -6.52
N PHE A 13 -36.41 30.78 -6.92
CA PHE A 13 -35.53 31.12 -8.04
C PHE A 13 -34.04 30.84 -7.75
N ALA A 14 -33.59 31.13 -6.52
CA ALA A 14 -32.24 30.80 -6.08
C ALA A 14 -31.99 29.29 -6.07
N PHE A 15 -32.98 28.49 -5.66
CA PHE A 15 -32.88 27.03 -5.66
C PHE A 15 -32.81 26.44 -7.07
N THR A 16 -33.61 26.93 -8.01
CA THR A 16 -33.54 26.49 -9.42
C THR A 16 -32.23 26.87 -10.10
N LEU A 17 -31.62 28.00 -9.73
CA LEU A 17 -30.29 28.39 -10.23
C LEU A 17 -29.13 27.57 -9.64
N LEU A 18 -29.28 27.06 -8.41
CA LEU A 18 -28.27 26.22 -7.76
C LEU A 18 -28.23 24.79 -8.32
N LEU A 19 -29.38 24.27 -8.76
CA LEU A 19 -29.51 22.91 -9.30
C LEU A 19 -28.56 22.60 -10.48
N PRO A 20 -28.46 23.44 -11.54
CA PRO A 20 -27.55 23.18 -12.65
C PRO A 20 -26.07 23.25 -12.24
N ILE A 21 -25.72 24.07 -11.25
CA ILE A 21 -24.33 24.18 -10.74
C ILE A 21 -23.94 22.86 -10.05
N LEU A 22 -24.84 22.29 -9.25
CA LEU A 22 -24.62 20.99 -8.60
C LEU A 22 -24.53 19.84 -9.62
N ILE A 23 -25.36 19.85 -10.65
CA ILE A 23 -25.34 18.84 -11.73
C ILE A 23 -24.03 18.95 -12.53
N LEU A 24 -23.59 20.16 -12.89
CA LEU A 24 -22.30 20.36 -13.55
C LEU A 24 -21.15 19.89 -12.67
N GLY A 25 -21.18 20.22 -11.38
CA GLY A 25 -20.20 19.73 -10.41
C GLY A 25 -20.11 18.21 -10.39
N TYR A 26 -21.25 17.51 -10.36
CA TYR A 26 -21.30 16.05 -10.38
C TYR A 26 -20.76 15.44 -11.69
N ILE A 27 -21.07 16.04 -12.85
CA ILE A 27 -20.60 15.54 -14.15
C ILE A 27 -19.10 15.75 -14.34
N ILE A 28 -18.57 16.88 -13.87
CA ILE A 28 -17.16 17.24 -14.04
C ILE A 28 -16.28 16.56 -12.99
N THR A 29 -16.82 16.22 -11.82
CA THR A 29 -16.06 15.53 -10.79
C THR A 29 -15.71 14.13 -11.30
N PRO A 30 -14.43 13.85 -11.59
CA PRO A 30 -14.07 12.52 -12.01
C PRO A 30 -14.36 11.59 -10.83
N THR A 31 -15.34 10.71 -10.99
CA THR A 31 -15.51 9.55 -10.11
C THR A 31 -14.18 8.83 -10.11
N GLN A 32 -13.38 9.06 -9.06
CA GLN A 32 -12.17 8.28 -8.81
C GLN A 32 -12.68 6.86 -8.63
N LYS A 33 -12.60 6.06 -9.70
CA LYS A 33 -12.76 4.63 -9.60
C LYS A 33 -11.64 4.20 -8.67
N ILE A 34 -11.98 4.03 -7.40
CA ILE A 34 -11.10 3.42 -6.40
C ILE A 34 -10.84 2.04 -6.99
N LYS A 35 -9.71 1.90 -7.71
CA LYS A 35 -9.20 0.59 -8.09
C LYS A 35 -8.89 -0.06 -6.77
N VAL A 36 -9.78 -0.95 -6.33
CA VAL A 36 -9.47 -1.92 -5.29
C VAL A 36 -8.38 -2.80 -5.90
N VAL A 37 -7.13 -2.37 -5.76
CA VAL A 37 -5.96 -3.14 -6.18
C VAL A 37 -5.94 -4.30 -5.20
N ALA A 38 -6.33 -5.48 -5.68
CA ALA A 38 -6.22 -6.71 -4.90
C ALA A 38 -4.78 -6.82 -4.37
N PRO A 39 -4.60 -7.28 -3.12
CA PRO A 39 -3.27 -7.44 -2.55
C PRO A 39 -2.43 -8.31 -3.48
N PRO A 40 -1.18 -7.90 -3.80
CA PRO A 40 -0.31 -8.66 -4.69
C PRO A 40 -0.05 -10.04 -4.09
N LYS A 41 0.07 -11.07 -4.93
CA LYS A 41 0.38 -12.41 -4.40
C LYS A 41 1.86 -12.46 -3.99
N PRO A 42 2.23 -13.29 -3.00
CA PRO A 42 3.64 -13.51 -2.63
C PRO A 42 4.54 -13.80 -3.83
N LYS A 43 4.05 -14.60 -4.79
CA LYS A 43 4.78 -14.95 -6.03
C LYS A 43 5.10 -13.74 -6.90
N ASP A 44 4.24 -12.72 -6.89
CA ASP A 44 4.43 -11.51 -7.68
C ASP A 44 5.57 -10.66 -7.08
N ILE A 45 5.68 -10.61 -5.76
CA ILE A 45 6.78 -9.94 -5.06
C ILE A 45 8.11 -10.64 -5.35
N LEU A 46 8.13 -11.97 -5.32
CA LEU A 46 9.32 -12.75 -5.67
C LEU A 46 9.81 -12.44 -7.09
N ALA A 47 8.89 -12.39 -8.05
CA ALA A 47 9.22 -12.04 -9.43
C ALA A 47 9.78 -10.61 -9.54
N LEU A 48 9.25 -9.66 -8.77
CA LEU A 48 9.74 -8.28 -8.73
C LEU A 48 11.16 -8.17 -8.16
N LEU A 49 11.47 -8.93 -7.11
CA LEU A 49 12.80 -8.95 -6.48
C LEU A 49 13.90 -9.49 -7.40
N GLN A 50 13.57 -10.43 -8.29
CA GLN A 50 14.54 -11.07 -9.18
C GLN A 50 14.81 -10.29 -10.48
N ASN A 51 13.90 -9.41 -10.90
CA ASN A 51 13.90 -8.86 -12.25
C ASN A 51 14.95 -7.76 -12.48
N ASN A 52 14.81 -6.61 -11.80
CA ASN A 52 15.74 -5.47 -11.91
C ASN A 52 15.68 -4.61 -10.65
N GLU A 53 16.64 -3.68 -10.50
CA GLU A 53 16.75 -2.82 -9.31
C GLU A 53 15.47 -2.04 -8.99
N LYS A 54 14.88 -1.37 -9.99
CA LYS A 54 13.61 -0.63 -9.80
C LYS A 54 12.45 -1.53 -9.37
N SER A 55 12.40 -2.75 -9.90
CA SER A 55 11.39 -3.75 -9.55
C SER A 55 11.63 -4.32 -8.17
N ALA A 56 12.88 -4.52 -7.77
CA ALA A 56 13.24 -4.97 -6.43
C ALA A 56 12.87 -3.95 -5.37
N GLN A 57 13.13 -2.65 -5.61
CA GLN A 57 12.68 -1.57 -4.74
C GLN A 57 11.14 -1.50 -4.66
N LYS A 58 10.44 -1.72 -5.78
CA LYS A 58 8.98 -1.80 -5.76
C LYS A 58 8.48 -3.03 -5.00
N GLY A 59 9.18 -4.17 -5.14
CA GLY A 59 8.89 -5.41 -4.44
C GLY A 59 9.07 -5.28 -2.93
N SER A 60 10.14 -4.63 -2.47
CA SER A 60 10.34 -4.36 -1.04
C SER A 60 9.27 -3.41 -0.50
N LEU A 61 8.90 -2.36 -1.22
CA LEU A 61 7.80 -1.48 -0.80
C LEU A 61 6.45 -2.21 -0.70
N LEU A 62 6.13 -3.08 -1.66
CA LEU A 62 4.91 -3.88 -1.63
C LEU A 62 4.93 -4.93 -0.50
N PHE A 63 6.09 -5.51 -0.21
CA PHE A 63 6.28 -6.33 0.99
C PHE A 63 6.02 -5.51 2.25
N GLU A 64 6.64 -4.33 2.31
CA GLU A 64 6.40 -3.21 3.23
C GLU A 64 4.93 -3.05 3.61
N GLN A 65 4.11 -2.94 2.57
CA GLN A 65 2.73 -2.51 2.65
C GLN A 65 1.74 -3.64 2.95
N TYR A 66 2.00 -4.85 2.45
CA TYR A 66 1.02 -5.94 2.45
C TYR A 66 1.46 -7.18 3.23
N PHE A 67 2.76 -7.30 3.55
CA PHE A 67 3.34 -8.51 4.15
C PHE A 67 4.25 -8.19 5.34
N LEU A 68 4.14 -7.00 5.93
CA LEU A 68 4.90 -6.64 7.14
C LEU A 68 4.54 -7.56 8.32
N ASP A 69 3.26 -7.93 8.45
CA ASP A 69 2.76 -8.85 9.47
C ASP A 69 2.89 -10.30 8.98
N ALA A 70 3.43 -11.18 9.82
CA ALA A 70 3.57 -12.61 9.55
C ALA A 70 2.22 -13.32 9.36
N GLN A 71 1.10 -12.75 9.83
CA GLN A 71 -0.25 -13.29 9.60
C GLN A 71 -0.79 -13.01 8.20
N SER A 72 -0.11 -12.18 7.40
CA SER A 72 -0.57 -11.77 6.06
C SER A 72 -0.57 -12.93 5.06
N CYS A 73 0.22 -13.98 5.30
CA CYS A 73 0.23 -15.20 4.52
C CYS A 73 0.71 -16.38 5.37
N ASP A 74 0.84 -17.55 4.73
CA ASP A 74 1.38 -18.75 5.37
C ASP A 74 2.82 -18.49 5.90
N GLU A 75 3.12 -18.94 7.13
CA GLU A 75 4.39 -18.68 7.82
C GLU A 75 5.60 -19.08 6.97
N GLN A 76 5.55 -20.24 6.30
CA GLN A 76 6.65 -20.72 5.47
C GLN A 76 6.82 -19.85 4.22
N THR A 77 5.71 -19.43 3.62
CA THR A 77 5.73 -18.52 2.46
C THR A 77 6.26 -17.14 2.86
N TRP A 78 5.89 -16.66 4.04
CA TRP A 78 6.33 -15.38 4.59
C TRP A 78 7.84 -15.36 4.87
N PHE A 79 8.37 -16.40 5.52
CA PHE A 79 9.81 -16.52 5.75
C PHE A 79 10.59 -16.66 4.44
N ASN A 80 10.04 -17.33 3.43
CA ASN A 80 10.66 -17.40 2.11
C ASN A 80 10.73 -16.01 1.45
N LEU A 81 9.70 -15.17 1.59
CA LEU A 81 9.75 -13.79 1.09
C LEU A 81 10.86 -12.99 1.76
N LEU A 82 10.98 -13.09 3.09
CA LEU A 82 12.06 -12.43 3.83
C LEU A 82 13.45 -12.89 3.39
N ASP A 83 13.63 -14.19 3.19
CA ASP A 83 14.88 -14.76 2.71
C ASP A 83 15.23 -14.22 1.32
N GLN A 84 14.26 -14.15 0.41
CA GLN A 84 14.44 -13.62 -0.94
C GLN A 84 14.72 -12.12 -0.95
N ILE A 85 14.18 -11.36 0.02
CA ILE A 85 14.54 -9.94 0.23
C ILE A 85 15.98 -9.83 0.71
N ALA A 86 16.39 -10.65 1.68
CA ALA A 86 17.75 -10.63 2.22
C ALA A 86 18.81 -11.08 1.19
N LEU A 87 18.46 -12.02 0.32
CA LEU A 87 19.30 -12.52 -0.78
C LEU A 87 19.24 -11.63 -2.03
N CYS A 88 18.36 -10.62 -2.07
CA CYS A 88 18.19 -9.78 -3.24
C CYS A 88 19.46 -8.96 -3.52
N LYS A 89 20.15 -9.28 -4.62
CA LYS A 89 21.38 -8.60 -5.03
C LYS A 89 21.23 -7.10 -5.28
N TRP A 90 20.00 -6.66 -5.58
CA TRP A 90 19.68 -5.29 -5.92
C TRP A 90 19.37 -4.40 -4.70
N LEU A 91 19.10 -5.00 -3.53
CA LEU A 91 18.84 -4.26 -2.31
C LEU A 91 20.12 -4.06 -1.53
N GLU A 92 20.37 -2.85 -1.06
CA GLU A 92 21.52 -2.57 -0.21
C GLU A 92 21.35 -3.24 1.16
N THR A 93 22.47 -3.61 1.79
CA THR A 93 22.45 -4.21 3.13
C THR A 93 21.76 -3.29 4.15
N THR A 94 21.95 -1.98 4.04
CA THR A 94 21.27 -0.95 4.85
C THR A 94 19.75 -1.05 4.74
N GLN A 95 19.21 -1.15 3.53
CA GLN A 95 17.78 -1.30 3.26
C GLN A 95 17.24 -2.61 3.86
N ILE A 96 17.99 -3.71 3.74
CA ILE A 96 17.58 -5.01 4.31
C ILE A 96 17.53 -4.94 5.84
N VAL A 97 18.52 -4.29 6.47
CA VAL A 97 18.54 -4.10 7.93
C VAL A 97 17.37 -3.21 8.39
N GLU A 98 17.03 -2.17 7.64
CA GLU A 98 15.84 -1.35 7.95
C GLU A 98 14.54 -2.16 7.85
N ILE A 99 14.39 -2.96 6.79
CA ILE A 99 13.22 -3.84 6.61
C ILE A 99 13.15 -4.84 7.77
N GLN A 100 14.27 -5.45 8.15
CA GLN A 100 14.36 -6.35 9.30
C GLN A 100 13.84 -5.68 10.58
N GLN A 101 14.29 -4.46 10.89
CA GLN A 101 13.85 -3.75 12.08
C GLN A 101 12.34 -3.46 12.06
N ARG A 102 11.79 -3.05 10.91
CA ARG A 102 10.35 -2.80 10.77
C ARG A 102 9.54 -4.09 10.95
N VAL A 103 10.02 -5.20 10.40
CA VAL A 103 9.37 -6.51 10.50
C VAL A 103 9.41 -7.06 11.92
N ILE A 104 10.55 -6.92 12.63
CA ILE A 104 10.67 -7.28 14.05
C ILE A 104 9.70 -6.45 14.90
N LYS A 105 9.63 -5.14 14.64
CA LYS A 105 8.71 -4.24 15.35
C LYS A 105 7.24 -4.63 15.15
N ALA A 106 6.87 -5.10 13.96
CA ALA A 106 5.53 -5.59 13.67
C ALA A 106 5.26 -6.99 14.27
N ASN A 107 6.30 -7.82 14.44
CA ASN A 107 6.18 -9.21 14.87
C ASN A 107 7.16 -9.53 16.03
N PRO A 108 6.97 -8.93 17.22
CA PRO A 108 7.92 -9.05 18.33
C PRO A 108 8.09 -10.51 18.82
N THR A 109 7.08 -11.36 18.63
CA THR A 109 7.14 -12.78 19.01
C THR A 109 8.09 -13.62 18.15
N LEU A 110 8.43 -13.14 16.95
CA LEU A 110 9.26 -13.85 15.97
C LEU A 110 10.67 -13.24 15.83
N GLU A 111 11.02 -12.24 16.64
CA GLU A 111 12.27 -11.49 16.59
C GLU A 111 13.50 -12.39 16.38
N LYS A 112 13.74 -13.33 17.31
CA LYS A 112 14.92 -14.23 17.25
C LYS A 112 14.98 -15.06 15.96
N LYS A 113 13.83 -15.50 15.45
CA LYS A 113 13.77 -16.27 14.19
C LYS A 113 14.12 -15.39 13.00
N ILE A 114 13.53 -14.19 12.93
CA ILE A 114 13.77 -13.23 11.84
C ILE A 114 15.24 -12.81 11.81
N GLU A 115 15.82 -12.46 12.97
CA GLU A 115 17.23 -12.07 13.07
C GLU A 115 18.17 -13.16 12.60
N THR A 116 17.95 -14.40 13.08
CA THR A 116 18.78 -15.55 12.70
C THR A 116 18.70 -15.80 11.20
N GLN A 117 17.49 -15.73 10.63
CA GLN A 117 17.26 -16.03 9.23
C GLN A 117 17.88 -14.98 8.30
N ILE A 118 17.63 -13.69 8.56
CA ILE A 118 18.20 -12.61 7.75
C ILE A 118 19.73 -12.54 7.92
N SER A 119 20.26 -12.76 9.12
CA SER A 119 21.71 -12.80 9.34
C SER A 119 22.38 -13.94 8.57
N ASN A 120 21.78 -15.12 8.55
CA ASN A 120 22.26 -16.26 7.77
C ASN A 120 22.18 -15.99 6.26
N ALA A 121 21.08 -15.42 5.79
CA ALA A 121 20.87 -15.06 4.39
C ALA A 121 21.88 -14.00 3.91
N LEU A 122 22.10 -12.94 4.70
CA LEU A 122 23.10 -11.91 4.42
C LEU A 122 24.53 -12.47 4.44
N ARG A 123 24.83 -13.43 5.32
CA ARG A 123 26.14 -14.09 5.35
C ARG A 123 26.36 -14.95 4.09
N ASN A 124 25.33 -15.60 3.59
CA ASN A 124 25.36 -16.41 2.37
C ASN A 124 25.34 -15.58 1.08
N ARG A 125 25.08 -14.27 1.18
CA ARG A 125 25.11 -13.33 0.05
C ARG A 125 26.53 -12.87 -0.31
N LYS A 126 27.50 -12.98 0.61
CA LYS A 126 28.92 -12.71 0.38
C LYS A 126 29.59 -13.80 -0.43
#